data_AF-A0A961HVD1-F1
#
_entry.id   AF-A0A961HVD1-F1
#
_cell.length_a   1.000
_cell.length_b   1.000
_cell.length_c   1.000
_cell.angle_alpha   90.00
_cell.angle_beta   90.00
_cell.angle_gamma   90.00
#
_symmetry.space_group_name_H-M   'P 1'
#
loop_
_entity.id
_entity.type
_entity.pdbx_description
1 polymer ?
#
loop_
_entity_poly.entity_id
_entity_poly.type
_entity_poly.pdbx_seq_one_letter_code
_entity_poly.pdbx_strand_id
1 'polypeptide(L)'
;MATHPENFLSDEERDLLEHLQFRRSRRERERLEFKFHRLGMERYHYWRVREALPDLVLPTRFFMGLRFRQMPLRNLYSAKITPMDSQIMLVGKHLKEFARGGKMSTQGKIQQRFFPKYDFEFDIGRFGKIKKKVLENIARDFRRLIDFTEMLAREEKLILDIHTENIIITLPDFELKIFDFHLFDEHLYEPSLVYDTPEKDHVEVIERFIESFNLDTEVPS
;
A
#
# COMPACT_ATOMS: atom_id res chain seq x y z
N MET A 1 14.34 -10.93 -15.17
CA MET A 1 15.08 -11.02 -13.90
C MET A 1 14.20 -11.68 -12.82
N ALA A 2 13.53 -12.80 -13.15
CA ALA A 2 12.44 -13.38 -12.34
C ALA A 2 12.44 -14.94 -12.35
N THR A 3 13.62 -15.58 -12.39
CA THR A 3 13.73 -17.05 -12.50
C THR A 3 14.58 -17.72 -11.41
N HIS A 4 15.04 -16.96 -10.41
CA HIS A 4 15.96 -17.45 -9.38
C HIS A 4 15.58 -16.90 -8.00
N PRO A 5 14.71 -17.58 -7.23
CA PRO A 5 14.31 -17.20 -5.87
C PRO A 5 15.50 -16.99 -4.90
N GLU A 6 16.63 -17.63 -5.18
CA GLU A 6 17.91 -17.49 -4.50
C GLU A 6 18.60 -16.13 -4.72
N ASN A 7 18.21 -15.35 -5.73
CA ASN A 7 18.87 -14.08 -6.10
C ASN A 7 18.30 -12.85 -5.37
N PHE A 8 17.28 -13.02 -4.52
CA PHE A 8 16.73 -11.92 -3.72
C PHE A 8 17.34 -11.80 -2.31
N LEU A 9 18.05 -12.85 -1.88
CA LEU A 9 18.77 -12.88 -0.61
C LEU A 9 20.17 -12.29 -0.77
N SER A 10 20.61 -11.50 0.20
CA SER A 10 22.01 -11.10 0.29
C SER A 10 22.90 -12.28 0.67
N ASP A 11 24.21 -12.16 0.47
CA ASP A 11 25.14 -13.22 0.87
C ASP A 11 25.09 -13.48 2.38
N GLU A 12 24.90 -12.45 3.21
CA GLU A 12 24.71 -12.61 4.65
C GLU A 12 23.41 -13.37 5.00
N GLU A 13 22.35 -13.21 4.21
CA GLU A 13 21.08 -13.91 4.40
C GLU A 13 21.19 -15.39 3.98
N ARG A 14 21.97 -15.67 2.94
CA ARG A 14 22.29 -17.04 2.52
C ARG A 14 23.10 -17.76 3.59
N ASP A 15 24.15 -17.12 4.09
CA ASP A 15 24.98 -17.65 5.18
C ASP A 15 24.14 -17.93 6.44
N LEU A 16 23.21 -17.01 6.78
CA LEU A 16 22.29 -17.20 7.90
C LEU A 16 21.33 -18.37 7.66
N LEU A 17 20.78 -18.51 6.45
CA LEU A 17 19.91 -19.63 6.11
C LEU A 17 20.66 -20.97 6.27
N GLU A 18 21.86 -21.09 5.70
CA GLU A 18 22.69 -22.29 5.83
C GLU A 18 22.99 -22.62 7.30
N HIS A 19 23.39 -21.61 8.08
CA HIS A 19 23.64 -21.76 9.51
C HIS A 19 22.41 -22.29 10.26
N LEU A 20 21.22 -21.73 9.99
CA LEU A 20 19.97 -22.12 10.62
C LEU A 20 19.52 -23.54 10.23
N GLN A 21 19.90 -24.03 9.05
CA GLN A 21 19.56 -25.36 8.54
C GLN A 21 20.48 -26.49 9.01
N PHE A 22 21.69 -26.17 9.49
CA PHE A 22 22.81 -27.10 9.75
C PHE A 22 22.45 -28.38 10.51
N ARG A 23 21.43 -28.37 11.38
CA ARG A 23 20.94 -29.57 12.10
C ARG A 23 19.42 -29.71 12.17
N ARG A 24 18.74 -29.21 11.14
CA ARG A 24 17.27 -29.23 11.04
C ARG A 24 16.77 -30.42 10.24
N SER A 25 15.57 -30.90 10.58
CA SER A 25 14.86 -31.89 9.77
C SER A 25 14.49 -31.31 8.40
N ARG A 26 14.21 -32.17 7.42
CA ARG A 26 13.82 -31.75 6.06
C ARG A 26 12.67 -30.73 6.07
N ARG A 27 11.60 -31.02 6.81
CA ARG A 27 10.43 -30.13 6.92
C ARG A 27 10.80 -28.76 7.52
N GLU A 28 11.71 -28.73 8.49
CA GLU A 28 12.17 -27.47 9.06
C GLU A 28 13.03 -26.67 8.09
N ARG A 29 13.85 -27.35 7.26
CA ARG A 29 14.65 -26.71 6.20
C ARG A 29 13.77 -26.07 5.13
N GLU A 30 12.81 -26.83 4.59
CA GLU A 30 11.81 -26.33 3.62
C GLU A 30 11.03 -25.14 4.18
N ARG A 31 10.68 -25.18 5.47
CA ARG A 31 10.01 -24.05 6.14
C ARG A 31 10.91 -22.82 6.27
N LEU A 32 12.21 -23.00 6.49
CA LEU A 32 13.17 -21.89 6.55
C LEU A 32 13.37 -21.29 5.17
N GLU A 33 13.56 -22.12 4.14
CA GLU A 33 13.65 -21.70 2.74
C GLU A 33 12.45 -20.85 2.34
N PHE A 34 11.24 -21.32 2.62
CA PHE A 34 10.02 -20.55 2.34
C PHE A 34 10.01 -19.17 3.00
N LYS A 35 10.49 -19.05 4.25
CA LYS A 35 10.52 -17.75 4.94
C LYS A 35 11.54 -16.80 4.34
N PHE A 36 12.74 -17.29 4.03
CA PHE A 36 13.77 -16.49 3.38
C PHE A 36 13.34 -16.07 1.98
N HIS A 37 12.75 -16.98 1.20
CA HIS A 37 12.18 -16.66 -0.09
C HIS A 37 11.10 -15.57 0.00
N ARG A 38 10.19 -15.70 0.98
CA ARG A 38 9.16 -14.69 1.23
C ARG A 38 9.76 -13.31 1.52
N LEU A 39 10.80 -13.23 2.37
CA LEU A 39 11.50 -11.97 2.66
C LEU A 39 12.09 -11.34 1.38
N GLY A 40 12.71 -12.18 0.53
CA GLY A 40 13.25 -11.75 -0.76
C GLY A 40 12.16 -11.19 -1.68
N MET A 41 11.02 -11.85 -1.76
CA MET A 41 9.86 -11.40 -2.54
C MET A 41 9.27 -10.09 -2.01
N GLU A 42 9.10 -9.94 -0.70
CA GLU A 42 8.63 -8.69 -0.07
C GLU A 42 9.57 -7.52 -0.42
N ARG A 43 10.89 -7.74 -0.38
CA ARG A 43 11.90 -6.74 -0.79
C ARG A 43 11.82 -6.43 -2.29
N TYR A 44 11.63 -7.45 -3.14
CA TYR A 44 11.50 -7.26 -4.58
C TYR A 44 10.26 -6.43 -4.92
N HIS A 45 9.10 -6.76 -4.35
CA HIS A 45 7.85 -6.00 -4.56
C HIS A 45 8.04 -4.55 -4.13
N TYR A 46 8.62 -4.34 -2.94
CA TYR A 46 8.93 -3.01 -2.45
C TYR A 46 9.82 -2.23 -3.41
N TRP A 47 10.90 -2.84 -3.88
CA TRP A 47 11.84 -2.17 -4.78
C TRP A 47 11.20 -1.84 -6.13
N ARG A 48 10.41 -2.75 -6.69
CA ARG A 48 9.70 -2.54 -7.96
C ARG A 48 8.77 -1.32 -7.90
N VAL A 49 7.95 -1.22 -6.85
CA VAL A 49 7.05 -0.07 -6.67
C VAL A 49 7.83 1.20 -6.34
N ARG A 50 8.87 1.11 -5.49
CA ARG A 50 9.71 2.26 -5.13
C ARG A 50 10.46 2.84 -6.32
N GLU A 51 10.93 2.03 -7.27
CA GLU A 51 11.56 2.56 -8.48
C GLU A 51 10.59 3.38 -9.33
N ALA A 52 9.33 2.93 -9.43
CA ALA A 52 8.32 3.62 -10.22
C ALA A 52 7.74 4.86 -9.49
N LEU A 53 7.57 4.78 -8.17
CA LEU A 53 6.93 5.79 -7.33
C LEU A 53 7.82 6.17 -6.12
N PRO A 54 9.06 6.66 -6.35
CA PRO A 54 10.09 6.80 -5.31
C PRO A 54 9.76 7.77 -4.19
N ASP A 55 8.94 8.77 -4.47
CA ASP A 55 8.47 9.80 -3.56
C ASP A 55 7.16 9.44 -2.86
N LEU A 56 6.42 8.43 -3.35
CA LEU A 56 5.19 7.96 -2.71
C LEU A 56 5.45 6.81 -1.73
N VAL A 57 6.42 5.95 -2.02
CA VAL A 57 6.69 4.77 -1.19
C VAL A 57 7.43 5.14 0.10
N LEU A 58 6.88 4.75 1.25
CA LEU A 58 7.58 4.93 2.53
C LEU A 58 8.88 4.12 2.58
N PRO A 59 9.98 4.66 3.13
CA PRO A 59 11.19 3.89 3.39
C PRO A 59 10.91 2.69 4.32
N THR A 60 11.24 1.49 3.84
CA THR A 60 11.04 0.23 4.56
C THR A 60 12.33 -0.56 4.66
N ARG A 61 12.62 -1.11 5.84
CA ARG A 61 13.72 -2.05 6.08
C ARG A 61 13.17 -3.46 6.26
N PHE A 62 13.70 -4.42 5.52
CA PHE A 62 13.30 -5.84 5.58
C PHE A 62 14.36 -6.66 6.31
N PHE A 63 13.95 -7.47 7.29
CA PHE A 63 14.85 -8.34 8.04
C PHE A 63 14.12 -9.56 8.62
N MET A 64 14.88 -10.52 9.15
CA MET A 64 14.34 -11.67 9.88
C MET A 64 14.25 -11.37 11.39
N GLY A 65 13.05 -11.43 11.95
CA GLY A 65 12.82 -11.21 13.38
C GLY A 65 12.59 -12.49 14.18
N LEU A 66 12.94 -12.45 15.46
CA LEU A 66 12.67 -13.51 16.44
C LEU A 66 11.49 -13.13 17.34
N ARG A 67 10.40 -13.88 17.24
CA ARG A 67 9.24 -13.72 18.12
C ARG A 67 9.26 -14.77 19.22
N PHE A 68 9.26 -14.33 20.48
CA PHE A 68 9.13 -15.20 21.64
C PHE A 68 7.67 -15.24 22.11
N ARG A 69 7.12 -16.43 22.28
CA ARG A 69 5.79 -16.63 22.89
C ARG A 69 5.93 -17.51 24.12
N GLN A 70 5.51 -16.97 25.27
CA GLN A 70 5.43 -17.71 26.53
C GLN A 70 4.37 -18.81 26.41
N MET A 71 4.74 -20.05 26.74
CA MET A 71 3.79 -21.16 26.76
C MET A 71 3.16 -21.29 28.15
N PRO A 72 1.81 -21.29 28.25
CA PRO A 72 1.12 -21.19 29.53
C PRO A 72 1.31 -22.41 30.45
N LEU A 73 1.73 -23.57 29.93
CA LEU A 73 1.82 -24.80 30.74
C LEU A 73 3.24 -25.19 31.20
N ARG A 74 4.31 -24.49 30.81
CA ARG A 74 5.68 -24.98 31.12
C ARG A 74 6.77 -23.94 31.44
N ASN A 75 6.47 -22.64 31.58
CA ASN A 75 7.51 -21.59 31.69
C ASN A 75 8.58 -21.70 30.58
N LEU A 76 8.22 -22.26 29.43
CA LEU A 76 9.06 -22.39 28.25
C LEU A 76 8.68 -21.30 27.26
N TYR A 77 9.68 -20.70 26.62
CA TYR A 77 9.48 -19.78 25.50
C TYR A 77 9.60 -20.55 24.18
N SER A 78 8.64 -20.33 23.28
CA SER A 78 8.80 -20.72 21.89
C SER A 78 9.35 -19.54 21.10
N ALA A 79 10.51 -19.72 20.47
CA ALA A 79 11.10 -18.76 19.55
C ALA A 79 10.68 -19.12 18.12
N LYS A 80 10.14 -18.15 17.38
CA LYS A 80 9.76 -18.29 15.98
C LYS A 80 10.46 -17.22 15.15
N ILE A 81 11.24 -17.65 14.17
CA ILE A 81 11.78 -16.76 13.12
C ILE A 81 10.66 -16.39 12.16
N THR A 82 10.52 -15.11 11.81
CA THR A 82 9.53 -14.61 10.83
C THR A 82 10.12 -13.46 10.02
N PRO A 83 9.80 -13.32 8.73
CA PRO A 83 10.03 -12.08 8.00
C PRO A 83 9.36 -10.91 8.72
N MET A 84 10.04 -9.78 8.76
CA MET A 84 9.58 -8.54 9.36
C MET A 84 10.05 -7.36 8.52
N ASP A 85 9.20 -6.34 8.47
CA ASP A 85 9.54 -5.04 7.94
C ASP A 85 9.44 -3.96 9.02
N SER A 86 10.19 -2.88 8.85
CA SER A 86 10.14 -1.70 9.70
C SER A 86 10.00 -0.48 8.83
N GLN A 87 8.92 0.26 9.06
CA GLN A 87 8.54 1.46 8.34
C GLN A 87 8.60 2.67 9.29
N ILE A 88 8.85 3.84 8.72
CA ILE A 88 8.77 5.09 9.49
C ILE A 88 7.29 5.39 9.75
N MET A 89 6.90 5.49 11.01
CA MET A 89 5.58 5.95 11.40
C MET A 89 5.46 7.44 11.07
N LEU A 90 4.70 7.77 10.02
CA LEU A 90 4.37 9.15 9.71
C LEU A 90 3.05 9.54 10.37
N VAL A 91 3.00 10.76 10.87
CA VAL A 91 1.72 11.37 11.26
C VAL A 91 0.97 11.72 9.98
N GLY A 92 -0.22 11.17 9.84
CA GLY A 92 -1.04 11.40 8.67
C GLY A 92 -2.41 10.78 8.83
N LYS A 93 -3.18 10.83 7.75
CA LYS A 93 -4.55 10.37 7.68
C LYS A 93 -4.72 9.38 6.54
N HIS A 94 -5.34 8.25 6.83
CA HIS A 94 -5.51 7.14 5.92
C HIS A 94 -6.65 7.38 4.95
N LEU A 95 -6.53 6.98 3.68
CA LEU A 95 -7.58 7.18 2.67
C LEU A 95 -8.94 6.60 3.11
N LYS A 96 -8.93 5.50 3.87
CA LYS A 96 -10.14 4.90 4.48
C LYS A 96 -10.93 5.85 5.38
N GLU A 97 -10.24 6.77 6.07
CA GLU A 97 -10.88 7.80 6.91
C GLU A 97 -11.62 8.85 6.07
N PHE A 98 -11.34 8.95 4.76
CA PHE A 98 -11.99 9.89 3.84
C PHE A 98 -13.16 9.25 3.09
N ALA A 99 -13.09 7.95 2.80
CA ALA A 99 -14.10 7.21 2.04
C ALA A 99 -15.49 7.08 2.73
N ARG A 100 -15.62 7.50 4.00
CA ARG A 100 -16.91 7.55 4.73
C ARG A 100 -17.70 8.85 4.53
N GLY A 101 -17.15 9.86 3.85
CA GLY A 101 -17.68 11.23 3.82
C GLY A 101 -18.29 11.71 2.50
N GLY A 102 -18.94 10.86 1.71
CA GLY A 102 -19.53 11.29 0.43
C GLY A 102 -20.96 11.86 0.55
N LYS A 103 -21.23 12.88 1.37
CA LYS A 103 -22.56 13.53 1.39
C LYS A 103 -22.54 14.84 0.63
N MET A 104 -23.48 15.05 -0.27
CA MET A 104 -23.59 16.30 -1.01
C MET A 104 -23.91 17.45 -0.03
N SER A 105 -23.11 18.51 -0.06
CA SER A 105 -23.25 19.63 0.88
C SER A 105 -24.60 20.32 0.69
N THR A 106 -25.18 20.80 1.78
CA THR A 106 -26.48 21.50 1.74
C THR A 106 -26.29 22.86 1.06
N GLN A 107 -26.45 22.90 -0.27
CA GLN A 107 -26.31 24.09 -1.09
C GLN A 107 -27.63 24.46 -1.78
N GLY A 108 -27.80 25.75 -2.08
CA GLY A 108 -28.92 26.19 -2.91
C GLY A 108 -28.80 25.61 -4.34
N LYS A 109 -29.93 25.34 -5.00
CA LYS A 109 -30.01 24.69 -6.33
C LYS A 109 -29.09 25.30 -7.41
N ILE A 110 -28.85 26.61 -7.35
CA ILE A 110 -27.95 27.31 -8.28
C ILE A 110 -26.49 27.00 -7.94
N GLN A 111 -26.09 27.12 -6.67
CA GLN A 111 -24.74 26.76 -6.23
C GLN A 111 -24.45 25.27 -6.42
N GLN A 112 -25.43 24.40 -6.23
CA GLN A 112 -25.29 22.97 -6.45
C GLN A 112 -25.05 22.61 -7.94
N ARG A 113 -25.56 23.44 -8.85
CA ARG A 113 -25.47 23.23 -10.31
C ARG A 113 -24.18 23.80 -10.93
N PHE A 114 -23.64 24.88 -10.35
CA PHE A 114 -22.44 25.55 -10.87
C PHE A 114 -21.18 25.31 -10.02
N PHE A 115 -21.34 24.98 -8.73
CA PHE A 115 -20.26 24.78 -7.76
C PHE A 115 -20.64 23.70 -6.73
N PRO A 116 -20.82 22.43 -7.15
CA PRO A 116 -21.17 21.36 -6.23
C PRO A 116 -20.08 21.21 -5.17
N LYS A 117 -20.47 21.33 -3.90
CA LYS A 117 -19.63 21.06 -2.74
C LYS A 117 -20.11 19.76 -2.13
N TYR A 118 -19.16 18.94 -1.75
CA TYR A 118 -19.40 17.71 -1.02
C TYR A 118 -18.93 17.96 0.43
N ASP A 119 -19.79 17.63 1.39
CA ASP A 119 -19.44 17.64 2.80
C ASP A 119 -18.71 16.33 3.09
N PHE A 120 -17.37 16.38 3.07
CA PHE A 120 -16.55 15.33 3.65
C PHE A 120 -16.58 15.48 5.17
N GLU A 121 -17.33 14.60 5.84
CA GLU A 121 -17.16 14.42 7.28
C GLU A 121 -15.90 13.59 7.52
N PHE A 122 -14.80 14.31 7.75
CA PHE A 122 -13.61 13.77 8.38
C PHE A 122 -13.99 13.36 9.80
N ASP A 123 -13.84 12.08 10.14
CA ASP A 123 -14.32 11.49 11.41
C ASP A 123 -13.67 12.12 12.68
N ILE A 124 -12.79 13.12 12.53
CA ILE A 124 -12.22 13.91 13.63
C ILE A 124 -11.90 15.35 13.20
N GLY A 125 -12.91 16.10 12.74
CA GLY A 125 -12.81 17.55 12.53
C GLY A 125 -12.11 17.98 11.24
N ARG A 126 -12.32 19.24 10.84
CA ARG A 126 -11.80 19.82 9.59
C ARG A 126 -10.30 19.57 9.46
N PHE A 127 -9.87 18.97 8.35
CA PHE A 127 -8.48 18.73 7.91
C PHE A 127 -7.65 20.04 7.69
N GLY A 128 -8.03 21.15 8.34
CA GLY A 128 -7.48 22.47 8.09
C GLY A 128 -7.96 23.09 6.78
N LYS A 129 -7.45 24.29 6.47
CA LYS A 129 -7.62 24.92 5.15
C LYS A 129 -6.46 24.50 4.26
N ILE A 130 -6.71 23.65 3.28
CA ILE A 130 -5.71 23.17 2.32
C ILE A 130 -5.73 24.08 1.09
N LYS A 131 -4.55 24.42 0.55
CA LYS A 131 -4.44 25.21 -0.69
C LYS A 131 -4.83 24.34 -1.90
N LYS A 132 -5.49 24.92 -2.92
CA LYS A 132 -5.83 24.22 -4.18
C LYS A 132 -4.62 23.48 -4.79
N LYS A 133 -3.47 24.15 -4.84
CA LYS A 133 -2.20 23.57 -5.33
C LYS A 133 -1.79 22.26 -4.63
N VAL A 134 -2.09 22.13 -3.35
CA VAL A 134 -1.79 20.91 -2.59
C VAL A 134 -2.75 19.79 -3.01
N LEU A 135 -4.05 20.09 -3.19
CA LEU A 135 -5.02 19.12 -3.72
C LEU A 135 -4.67 18.69 -5.15
N GLU A 136 -4.22 19.61 -6.00
CA GLU A 136 -3.74 19.31 -7.36
C GLU A 136 -2.51 18.40 -7.36
N ASN A 137 -1.58 18.59 -6.41
CA ASN A 137 -0.44 17.71 -6.24
C ASN A 137 -0.86 16.32 -5.77
N ILE A 138 -1.73 16.23 -4.75
CA ILE A 138 -2.27 14.95 -4.27
C ILE A 138 -2.99 14.21 -5.41
N ALA A 139 -3.82 14.89 -6.19
CA ALA A 139 -4.51 14.31 -7.35
C ALA A 139 -3.52 13.80 -8.41
N ARG A 140 -2.44 14.53 -8.65
CA ARG A 140 -1.38 14.10 -9.58
C ARG A 140 -0.68 12.84 -9.09
N ASP A 141 -0.40 12.75 -7.79
CA ASP A 141 0.25 11.58 -7.20
C ASP A 141 -0.66 10.35 -7.23
N PHE A 142 -1.96 10.52 -7.01
CA PHE A 142 -2.92 9.44 -7.19
C PHE A 142 -3.02 8.98 -8.66
N ARG A 143 -3.00 9.90 -9.63
CA ARG A 143 -2.98 9.52 -11.05
C ARG A 143 -1.73 8.71 -11.40
N ARG A 144 -0.56 9.10 -10.88
CA ARG A 144 0.68 8.32 -11.03
C ARG A 144 0.54 6.91 -10.46
N LEU A 145 -0.13 6.75 -9.32
CA LEU A 145 -0.41 5.45 -8.71
C LEU A 145 -1.38 4.61 -9.55
N ILE A 146 -2.42 5.22 -10.11
CA ILE A 146 -3.36 4.57 -11.04
C ILE A 146 -2.62 4.10 -12.29
N ASP A 147 -1.90 5.00 -12.97
CA ASP A 147 -1.16 4.70 -14.20
C ASP A 147 -0.20 3.51 -13.99
N PHE A 148 0.48 3.47 -12.85
CA PHE A 148 1.38 2.38 -12.50
C PHE A 148 0.65 1.06 -12.22
N THR A 149 -0.47 1.12 -11.51
CA THR A 149 -1.34 -0.05 -11.24
C THR A 149 -1.87 -0.66 -12.55
N GLU A 150 -2.37 0.17 -13.45
CA GLU A 150 -2.87 -0.28 -14.76
C GLU A 150 -1.76 -0.84 -15.64
N MET A 151 -0.57 -0.23 -15.63
CA MET A 151 0.60 -0.71 -16.35
C MET A 151 1.02 -2.10 -15.87
N LEU A 152 1.09 -2.33 -14.55
CA LEU A 152 1.40 -3.64 -13.98
C LEU A 152 0.42 -4.72 -14.45
N ALA A 153 -0.89 -4.43 -14.42
CA ALA A 153 -1.91 -5.39 -14.84
C ALA A 153 -1.86 -5.68 -16.35
N ARG A 154 -1.67 -4.63 -17.17
CA ARG A 154 -1.66 -4.76 -18.63
C ARG A 154 -0.40 -5.45 -19.15
N GLU A 155 0.77 -5.05 -18.65
CA GLU A 155 2.07 -5.40 -19.22
C GLU A 155 2.75 -6.55 -18.48
N GLU A 156 2.63 -6.59 -17.15
CA GLU A 156 3.30 -7.59 -16.31
C GLU A 156 2.36 -8.67 -15.77
N LYS A 157 1.04 -8.52 -15.96
CA LYS A 157 0.02 -9.43 -15.40
C LYS A 157 0.08 -9.47 -13.87
N LEU A 158 0.43 -8.33 -13.27
CA LEU A 158 0.57 -8.15 -11.82
C LEU A 158 -0.46 -7.17 -11.29
N ILE A 159 -0.97 -7.43 -10.10
CA ILE A 159 -1.87 -6.57 -9.35
C ILE A 159 -1.09 -5.91 -8.23
N LEU A 160 -1.11 -4.57 -8.18
CA LEU A 160 -0.68 -3.82 -7.01
C LEU A 160 -1.81 -3.81 -5.98
N ASP A 161 -1.69 -4.69 -4.99
CA ASP A 161 -2.65 -4.77 -3.89
C ASP A 161 -2.36 -3.69 -2.87
N ILE A 162 -3.00 -2.54 -3.07
CA ILE A 162 -2.94 -1.40 -2.17
C ILE A 162 -4.34 -1.07 -1.64
N HIS A 163 -4.46 -1.18 -0.32
CA HIS A 163 -5.71 -0.91 0.38
C HIS A 163 -5.81 0.56 0.79
N THR A 164 -7.02 1.08 0.98
CA THR A 164 -7.22 2.48 1.41
C THR A 164 -6.63 2.79 2.80
N GLU A 165 -6.49 1.80 3.67
CA GLU A 165 -5.73 1.90 4.92
C GLU A 165 -4.22 2.05 4.72
N ASN A 166 -3.70 1.69 3.55
CA ASN A 166 -2.28 1.64 3.24
C ASN A 166 -1.82 2.85 2.42
N ILE A 167 -2.71 3.84 2.28
CA ILE A 167 -2.49 5.13 1.66
C ILE A 167 -2.70 6.22 2.70
N ILE A 168 -1.70 7.08 2.91
CA ILE A 168 -1.73 8.16 3.91
C ILE A 168 -1.45 9.50 3.23
N ILE A 169 -2.17 10.55 3.66
CA ILE A 169 -1.78 11.94 3.44
C ILE A 169 -1.10 12.44 4.72
N THR A 170 0.17 12.80 4.61
CA THR A 170 1.03 13.18 5.74
C THR A 170 0.73 14.58 6.26
N LEU A 171 1.05 14.85 7.52
CA LEU A 171 0.98 16.18 8.13
C LEU A 171 2.34 16.61 8.66
N PRO A 172 2.70 17.91 8.56
CA PRO A 172 1.91 19.03 8.02
C PRO A 172 2.07 19.25 6.51
N ASP A 173 2.87 18.43 5.83
CA ASP A 173 3.32 18.70 4.46
C ASP A 173 2.34 18.26 3.37
N PHE A 174 1.31 17.48 3.73
CA PHE A 174 0.24 17.01 2.83
C PHE A 174 0.76 16.20 1.64
N GLU A 175 1.81 15.41 1.85
CA GLU A 175 2.33 14.49 0.84
C GLU A 175 1.57 13.16 0.87
N LEU A 176 1.23 12.63 -0.31
CA LEU A 176 0.69 11.30 -0.46
C LEU A 176 1.78 10.26 -0.25
N LYS A 177 1.54 9.28 0.61
CA LYS A 177 2.45 8.16 0.86
C LYS A 177 1.71 6.83 0.84
N ILE A 178 2.40 5.80 0.37
CA ILE A 178 1.92 4.42 0.34
C ILE A 178 2.86 3.50 1.11
N PHE A 179 2.30 2.47 1.73
CA PHE A 179 3.04 1.50 2.53
C PHE A 179 2.29 0.15 2.56
N ASP A 180 2.90 -0.90 3.11
CA ASP A 180 2.28 -2.22 3.29
C ASP A 180 1.49 -2.74 2.05
N PHE A 181 2.11 -2.64 0.88
CA PHE A 181 1.55 -3.09 -0.40
C PHE A 181 2.24 -4.37 -0.87
N HIS A 182 1.57 -5.10 -1.74
CA HIS A 182 2.08 -6.33 -2.33
C HIS A 182 1.82 -6.37 -3.84
N LEU A 183 2.67 -7.09 -4.57
CA LEU A 183 2.41 -7.44 -5.96
C LEU A 183 1.96 -8.89 -6.01
N PHE A 184 0.86 -9.15 -6.72
CA PHE A 184 0.35 -10.49 -6.92
C PHE A 184 0.19 -10.78 -8.40
N ASP A 185 0.31 -12.05 -8.77
CA ASP A 185 -0.05 -12.52 -10.11
C ASP A 185 -1.58 -12.41 -10.27
N GLU A 186 -2.04 -11.82 -11.38
CA GLU A 186 -3.47 -11.63 -11.65
C GLU A 186 -4.25 -12.95 -11.66
N HIS A 187 -3.60 -14.06 -12.03
CA HIS A 187 -4.22 -15.38 -12.11
C HIS A 187 -4.53 -15.99 -10.73
N LEU A 188 -3.99 -15.40 -9.66
CA LEU A 188 -4.27 -15.81 -8.28
C LEU A 188 -5.49 -15.09 -7.70
N TYR A 189 -6.04 -14.10 -8.40
CA TYR A 189 -7.23 -13.36 -7.98
C TYR A 189 -8.48 -13.87 -8.69
N GLU A 190 -9.57 -13.97 -7.93
CA GLU A 190 -10.90 -14.15 -8.50
C GLU A 190 -11.45 -12.77 -8.90
N PRO A 191 -12.08 -12.64 -10.09
CA PRO A 191 -12.78 -11.42 -10.47
C PRO A 191 -13.83 -11.03 -9.43
N SER A 192 -14.01 -9.74 -9.19
CA SER A 192 -15.08 -9.28 -8.30
C SER A 192 -16.44 -9.40 -8.99
N LEU A 193 -17.52 -9.26 -8.21
CA LEU A 193 -18.88 -9.26 -8.76
C LEU A 193 -19.19 -8.02 -9.63
N VAL A 194 -18.34 -6.99 -9.60
CA VAL A 194 -18.59 -5.68 -10.19
C VAL A 194 -17.65 -5.40 -11.38
N TYR A 195 -16.39 -5.83 -11.31
CA TYR A 195 -15.42 -5.60 -12.38
C TYR A 195 -14.73 -6.90 -12.80
N ASP A 196 -14.44 -7.00 -14.10
CA ASP A 196 -13.79 -8.16 -14.70
C ASP A 196 -12.32 -8.32 -14.28
N THR A 197 -11.71 -7.25 -13.76
CA THR A 197 -10.29 -7.22 -13.41
C THR A 197 -10.09 -6.63 -12.00
N PRO A 198 -9.30 -7.28 -11.12
CA PRO A 198 -9.23 -6.91 -9.70
C PRO A 198 -8.65 -5.52 -9.43
N GLU A 199 -7.77 -5.03 -10.31
CA GLU A 199 -7.16 -3.71 -10.18
C GLU A 199 -8.17 -2.56 -10.32
N LYS A 200 -9.26 -2.76 -11.08
CA LYS A 200 -10.28 -1.73 -11.30
C LYS A 200 -11.01 -1.35 -10.03
N ASP A 201 -11.22 -2.29 -9.11
CA ASP A 201 -11.82 -1.99 -7.81
C ASP A 201 -10.96 -0.99 -7.02
N HIS A 202 -9.63 -1.12 -7.07
CA HIS A 202 -8.71 -0.20 -6.42
C HIS A 202 -8.65 1.16 -7.14
N VAL A 203 -8.59 1.15 -8.47
CA VAL A 203 -8.55 2.36 -9.30
C VAL A 203 -9.80 3.21 -9.09
N GLU A 204 -10.99 2.61 -9.16
CA GLU A 204 -12.27 3.31 -9.01
C GLU A 204 -12.37 4.05 -7.67
N VAL A 205 -11.94 3.43 -6.57
CA VAL A 205 -11.95 4.08 -5.24
C VAL A 205 -11.07 5.32 -5.22
N ILE A 206 -9.90 5.25 -5.85
CA ILE A 206 -8.97 6.37 -5.96
C ILE A 206 -9.53 7.46 -6.89
N GLU A 207 -10.09 7.09 -8.03
CA GLU A 207 -10.71 8.04 -8.98
C GLU A 207 -11.84 8.81 -8.34
N ARG A 208 -12.77 8.13 -7.66
CA ARG A 208 -13.86 8.78 -6.90
C ARG A 208 -13.32 9.75 -5.85
N PHE A 209 -12.19 9.43 -5.22
CA PHE A 209 -11.55 10.33 -4.26
C PHE A 209 -10.94 11.56 -4.95
N ILE A 210 -10.34 11.42 -6.13
CA ILE A 210 -9.84 12.55 -6.92
C ILE A 210 -10.98 13.47 -7.38
N GLU A 211 -12.05 12.91 -7.95
CA GLU A 211 -13.23 13.65 -8.43
C GLU A 211 -13.86 14.50 -7.32
N SER A 212 -13.83 13.97 -6.11
CA SER A 212 -14.25 14.59 -4.87
C SER A 212 -13.63 15.98 -4.62
N PHE A 213 -12.45 16.26 -5.19
CA PHE A 213 -11.76 17.55 -5.05
C PHE A 213 -12.36 18.67 -5.92
N ASN A 214 -13.18 18.35 -6.92
CA ASN A 214 -13.83 19.29 -7.83
C ASN A 214 -12.87 20.34 -8.45
N LEU A 215 -11.69 19.89 -8.91
CA LEU A 215 -10.60 20.77 -9.36
C LEU A 215 -10.85 21.45 -10.71
N ASP A 216 -11.75 20.89 -11.54
CA ASP A 216 -12.03 21.27 -12.93
C ASP A 216 -13.07 22.39 -13.08
N THR A 217 -13.54 22.98 -11.97
CA THR A 217 -14.38 24.18 -12.03
C THR A 217 -13.52 25.42 -12.30
N GLU A 218 -13.18 25.63 -13.57
CA GLU A 218 -12.85 26.97 -14.07
C GLU A 218 -14.09 27.87 -13.89
N VAL A 219 -13.95 28.94 -13.11
CA VAL A 219 -14.93 30.02 -13.12
C VAL A 219 -14.81 30.67 -14.50
N PRO A 220 -15.84 30.63 -15.37
CA PRO A 220 -15.81 31.43 -16.58
C PRO A 220 -15.77 32.89 -16.15
N SER A 221 -14.69 33.57 -16.53
CA SER A 221 -14.51 35.02 -16.42
C SER A 221 -15.57 35.78 -17.20
#